data_AF-A0A930EF30-F1
#
_entry.id   AF-A0A930EF30-F1
#
_cell.length_a   1.000
_cell.length_b   1.000
_cell.length_c   1.000
_cell.angle_alpha   90.00
_cell.angle_beta   90.00
_cell.angle_gamma   90.00
#
_symmetry.space_group_name_H-M   'P 1'
#
loop_
_entity.id
_entity.type
_entity.pdbx_description
1 polymer ?
#
loop_
_entity_poly.entity_id
_entity_poly.type
_entity_poly.pdbx_seq_one_letter_code
_entity_poly.pdbx_strand_id
1 'polypeptide(L)' 'MTHLRARLIESGVIRENEVCEINDIKKLLNDRFENIDYKQAKEDVIPFIKEPSKMDMWSTEFFKQITEGLTDLK' A
#
# COMPACT_ATOMS: atom_id res chain seq x y z
N MET A 1 12.09 -4.32 -6.62
CA MET A 1 12.39 -3.64 -5.34
C MET A 1 12.78 -2.17 -5.47
N THR A 2 13.44 -1.75 -6.55
CA THR A 2 14.00 -0.39 -6.69
C THR A 2 12.96 0.74 -6.64
N HIS A 3 11.83 0.58 -7.32
CA HIS A 3 10.80 1.64 -7.38
C HIS A 3 10.02 1.83 -6.07
N LEU A 4 9.63 0.74 -5.41
CA LEU A 4 8.94 0.82 -4.12
C LEU A 4 9.86 1.38 -3.05
N ARG A 5 11.10 0.89 -2.98
CA ARG A 5 12.11 1.43 -2.07
C ARG A 5 12.41 2.90 -2.34
N ALA A 6 12.54 3.31 -3.60
CA ALA A 6 12.71 4.72 -3.96
C ALA A 6 11.54 5.58 -3.49
N ARG A 7 10.28 5.14 -3.69
CA ARG A 7 9.08 5.82 -3.18
C ARG A 7 9.04 5.91 -1.66
N LEU A 8 9.52 4.88 -0.96
CA LEU A 8 9.60 4.86 0.51
C LEU A 8 10.69 5.80 1.04
N ILE A 9 11.81 5.93 0.33
CA ILE A 9 12.86 6.92 0.63
C ILE A 9 12.36 8.34 0.36
N GLU A 10 11.72 8.58 -0.81
CA GLU A 10 11.14 9.87 -1.18
C GLU A 10 10.08 10.36 -0.19
N SER A 11 9.28 9.43 0.36
CA SER A 11 8.27 9.75 1.38
C SER A 11 8.82 9.86 2.80
N GLY A 12 10.13 9.64 2.99
CA GLY A 12 10.82 9.75 4.28
C GLY A 12 10.50 8.61 5.25
N VAL A 13 9.89 7.52 4.78
CA VAL A 13 9.50 6.37 5.61
C VAL A 13 10.72 5.52 5.98
N ILE A 14 11.72 5.43 5.09
CA ILE A 14 12.99 4.72 5.32
C ILE A 14 14.17 5.58 4.87
N ARG A 15 15.33 5.43 5.52
CA ARG A 15 16.56 6.09 5.08
C ARG A 15 17.28 5.30 3.99
N GLU A 16 18.05 5.97 3.15
CA GLU A 16 18.75 5.36 2.01
C GLU A 16 19.71 4.23 2.43
N ASN A 17 20.20 4.25 3.68
CA ASN A 17 21.12 3.27 4.25
C ASN A 17 20.44 2.25 5.19
N GLU A 18 19.12 2.30 5.35
CA GLU A 18 18.40 1.26 6.09
C GLU A 18 18.13 0.05 5.19
N VAL A 19 18.43 -1.13 5.74
CA VAL A 19 17.98 -2.41 5.20
C VAL A 19 16.51 -2.52 5.57
N CYS A 20 15.63 -2.21 4.62
CA CYS A 20 14.21 -2.43 4.77
C CYS A 20 13.88 -3.78 4.16
N GLU A 21 13.63 -4.78 4.99
CA GLU A 21 13.26 -6.10 4.53
C GLU A 21 11.79 -6.12 4.10
N ILE A 22 11.41 -7.10 3.28
CA ILE A 22 10.02 -7.25 2.84
C ILE A 22 9.03 -7.30 4.00
N ASN A 23 9.43 -7.84 5.16
CA ASN A 23 8.60 -7.88 6.36
C ASN A 23 8.37 -6.49 6.96
N ASP A 24 9.38 -5.62 6.94
CA ASP A 24 9.23 -4.23 7.41
C ASP A 24 8.28 -3.46 6.50
N ILE A 25 8.40 -3.65 5.18
CA ILE A 25 7.51 -3.06 4.19
C ILE A 25 6.07 -3.53 4.42
N LYS A 26 5.85 -4.83 4.62
CA LYS A 26 4.53 -5.38 4.91
C LYS A 26 3.94 -4.75 6.17
N LYS A 27 4.74 -4.60 7.22
CA LYS A 27 4.30 -3.97 8.48
C LYS A 27 3.92 -2.51 8.27
N LEU A 28 4.75 -1.73 7.59
CA LEU A 28 4.49 -0.32 7.29
C LEU A 28 3.22 -0.13 6.45
N LEU A 29 3.01 -0.98 5.46
CA LEU A 29 1.80 -0.98 4.63
C LEU A 29 0.56 -1.33 5.47
N ASN A 30 0.64 -2.39 6.28
CA ASN A 30 -0.45 -2.80 7.15
C ASN A 30 -0.84 -1.70 8.14
N ASP A 31 0.13 -1.08 8.80
CA ASP A 31 -0.09 0.05 9.72
C ASP A 31 -0.72 1.24 8.98
N ARG A 32 -0.35 1.47 7.72
CA ARG A 32 -0.95 2.52 6.91
C ARG A 32 -2.40 2.23 6.58
N PHE A 33 -2.75 0.99 6.21
CA PHE A 33 -4.12 0.58 5.86
C PHE A 33 -5.11 0.69 7.02
N GLU A 34 -4.65 0.62 8.27
CA GLU A 34 -5.50 0.86 9.45
C GLU A 34 -6.01 2.30 9.53
N ASN A 35 -5.28 3.24 8.93
CA ASN A 35 -5.54 4.67 9.04
C ASN A 35 -6.13 5.28 7.77
N ILE A 36 -6.52 4.47 6.79
CA ILE A 36 -7.12 4.95 5.53
C ILE A 36 -8.63 5.10 5.72
N ASP A 37 -9.15 6.30 5.45
CA ASP A 37 -10.57 6.47 5.20
C ASP A 37 -10.90 5.94 3.80
N TYR A 38 -11.32 4.68 3.72
CA TYR A 38 -11.67 4.02 2.47
C TYR A 38 -12.90 4.61 1.80
N LYS A 39 -13.77 5.30 2.54
CA LYS A 39 -14.93 5.97 1.95
C LYS A 39 -14.46 7.21 1.19
N GLN A 40 -13.70 8.06 1.85
CA GLN A 40 -13.13 9.25 1.21
C GLN A 40 -12.21 8.86 0.03
N ALA A 41 -11.34 7.86 0.23
CA ALA A 41 -10.45 7.38 -0.82
C ALA A 41 -11.21 6.90 -2.06
N LYS A 42 -12.34 6.22 -1.90
CA LYS A 42 -13.22 5.82 -3.02
C LYS A 42 -13.81 7.03 -3.73
N GLU A 43 -14.35 7.99 -2.99
CA GLU A 43 -14.95 9.21 -3.56
C GLU A 43 -13.95 9.98 -4.44
N ASP A 44 -12.67 10.04 -4.05
CA ASP A 44 -11.62 10.70 -4.81
C ASP A 44 -11.27 9.99 -6.13
N VAL A 45 -11.40 8.66 -6.19
CA VAL A 45 -10.98 7.87 -7.37
C VAL A 45 -12.13 7.46 -8.29
N ILE A 46 -13.38 7.40 -7.79
CA ILE A 46 -14.60 7.08 -8.56
C ILE A 46 -14.70 7.87 -9.87
N PRO A 47 -14.42 9.19 -9.92
CA PRO A 47 -14.50 9.96 -11.15
C PRO A 47 -13.57 9.48 -12.28
N PHE A 48 -12.52 8.72 -11.94
CA PHE A 48 -11.48 8.28 -12.87
C PHE A 48 -11.58 6.79 -13.25
N ILE A 49 -12.49 6.03 -12.61
CA ILE A 49 -12.59 4.58 -12.75
C ILE A 49 -13.84 4.23 -13.58
N LYS A 50 -13.66 3.41 -14.64
CA LYS A 50 -14.76 2.96 -15.51
C LYS A 50 -15.77 2.03 -14.82
N GLU A 51 -15.31 1.24 -13.84
CA GLU A 51 -16.11 0.25 -13.12
C GLU A 51 -15.99 0.45 -11.60
N PRO A 52 -16.79 1.36 -11.01
CA PRO A 52 -16.69 1.70 -9.59
C PRO A 52 -16.94 0.53 -8.64
N SER A 53 -17.74 -0.45 -9.06
CA SER A 53 -18.08 -1.65 -8.29
C SER A 53 -16.86 -2.50 -7.92
N LYS A 54 -15.74 -2.37 -8.66
CA LYS A 54 -14.47 -3.02 -8.31
C LYS A 54 -13.84 -2.45 -7.03
N MET A 55 -14.30 -1.28 -6.57
CA MET A 55 -13.82 -0.64 -5.35
C MET A 55 -14.66 -0.99 -4.13
N ASP A 56 -15.78 -1.70 -4.29
CA ASP A 56 -16.60 -2.15 -3.15
C ASP A 56 -15.80 -3.05 -2.21
N MET A 57 -14.88 -3.84 -2.75
CA MET A 57 -14.00 -4.73 -2.01
C MET A 57 -12.87 -4.02 -1.24
N TRP A 58 -12.66 -2.72 -1.42
CA TRP A 58 -11.60 -2.01 -0.69
C TRP A 58 -11.97 -1.91 0.78
N SER A 59 -11.13 -2.56 1.59
CA SER A 59 -11.11 -2.50 3.05
C SER A 59 -9.68 -2.71 3.54
N THR A 60 -9.44 -2.42 4.82
CA THR A 60 -8.16 -2.70 5.47
C THR A 60 -7.73 -4.15 5.27
N GLU A 61 -8.64 -5.11 5.47
CA GLU A 61 -8.40 -6.55 5.35
C GLU A 61 -8.03 -6.94 3.91
N PHE A 62 -8.71 -6.35 2.92
CA PHE A 62 -8.43 -6.62 1.51
C PHE A 62 -6.99 -6.23 1.14
N PHE A 63 -6.56 -5.02 1.52
CA PHE A 63 -5.20 -4.55 1.22
C PHE A 63 -4.12 -5.28 2.04
N LYS A 64 -4.44 -5.69 3.28
CA LYS A 64 -3.57 -6.57 4.07
C LYS A 64 -3.38 -7.93 3.41
N GLN A 65 -4.43 -8.55 2.90
CA GLN A 65 -4.34 -9.83 2.16
C GLN A 65 -3.46 -9.71 0.91
N ILE A 66 -3.61 -8.64 0.12
CA ILE A 66 -2.73 -8.40 -1.03
C ILE A 66 -1.27 -8.28 -0.56
N THR A 67 -1.05 -7.61 0.57
CA THR A 67 0.27 -7.35 1.15
C THR A 67 0.95 -8.62 1.66
N GLU A 68 0.19 -9.62 2.13
CA GLU A 68 0.74 -10.93 2.46
C GLU A 68 1.40 -11.61 1.25
N GLY A 69 0.80 -11.45 0.06
CA GLY A 69 1.31 -11.98 -1.21
C GLY A 69 2.55 -11.27 -1.76
N LEU A 70 3.00 -10.16 -1.15
CA LEU A 70 4.25 -9.53 -1.54
C LEU A 70 5.42 -10.46 -1.22
N THR A 71 6.09 -10.95 -2.26
CA THR A 71 7.33 -11.72 -2.15
C THR A 71 8.51 -10.88 -2.60
N ASP A 72 9.69 -11.19 -2.07
CA ASP A 72 10.94 -10.66 -2.61
C ASP A 72 11.11 -11.24 -4.03
N LEU A 73 10.78 -10.45 -5.05
CA LEU A 73 11.07 -10.80 -6.44
C LEU A 73 12.58 -10.70 -6.62
N LYS A 74 13.23 -11.85 -6.50
CA LYS A 74 14.64 -12.07 -6.87
C LYS A 74 14.94 -11.54 -8.26
#